data_AF-A0A535ZFL6-F1
#
_entry.id   AF-A0A535ZFL6-F1
#
_cell.length_a   1.000
_cell.length_b   1.000
_cell.length_c   1.000
_cell.angle_alpha   90.00
_cell.angle_beta   90.00
_cell.angle_gamma   90.00
#
_symmetry.space_group_name_H-M   'P 1'
#
loop_
_entity.id
_entity.type
_entity.pdbx_description
1 polymer ?
#
loop_
_entity_poly.entity_id
_entity_poly.type
_entity_poly.pdbx_seq_one_letter_code
_entity_poly.pdbx_strand_id
1 'polypeptide(L)'
;MSTPAQRMVAEQLRPHGVKDERVLEAMAAVPREEFLAPRMRRHAYEDRALAIECGQTISQPLVVALMAQAAEPQPDDVALEVGTGSGYAAAVLSRLCRKVITIEREPALAEHASETLRRLGFDNVEVAVGDGSLGWPAEAPYNVILVAAAARGVPPALI
;
A
#
# COMPACT_ATOMS: atom_id res chain seq x y z
N MET A 1 19.01 9.74 16.79
CA MET A 1 18.46 8.41 17.12
C MET A 1 17.65 7.95 15.91
N SER A 2 17.75 6.67 15.51
CA SER A 2 16.95 6.15 14.39
C SER A 2 15.47 6.04 14.76
N THR A 3 14.58 6.38 13.83
CA THR A 3 13.13 6.17 13.99
C THR A 3 12.78 4.68 13.95
N PRO A 4 11.62 4.26 14.47
CA PRO A 4 11.13 2.88 14.28
C PRO A 4 11.09 2.46 12.80
N ALA A 5 10.67 3.34 11.89
CA ALA A 5 10.67 3.09 10.46
C ALA A 5 12.07 2.85 9.88
N GLN A 6 13.06 3.65 10.30
CA GLN A 6 14.45 3.47 9.88
C GLN A 6 15.04 2.14 10.38
N ARG A 7 14.66 1.69 11.58
CA ARG A 7 15.05 0.36 12.08
C ARG A 7 14.40 -0.77 11.29
N MET A 8 13.08 -0.68 11.02
CA MET A 8 12.38 -1.63 10.15
C MET A 8 13.10 -1.78 8.81
N VAL A 9 13.46 -0.67 8.17
CA VAL A 9 14.21 -0.67 6.90
C VAL A 9 15.57 -1.38 7.03
N ALA A 10 16.36 -1.02 8.03
CA ALA A 10 17.72 -1.52 8.19
C ALA A 10 17.79 -2.99 8.64
N GLU A 11 16.89 -3.40 9.53
CA GLU A 11 16.94 -4.69 10.24
C GLU A 11 16.01 -5.73 9.60
N GLN A 12 14.93 -5.30 8.93
CA GLN A 12 13.91 -6.20 8.39
C GLN A 12 13.88 -6.15 6.86
N LEU A 13 13.92 -4.99 6.21
CA LEU A 13 13.75 -4.93 4.75
C LEU A 13 15.04 -5.24 3.98
N ARG A 14 16.13 -4.51 4.25
CA ARG A 14 17.41 -4.69 3.54
C ARG A 14 17.98 -6.10 3.65
N PRO A 15 18.02 -6.73 4.84
CA PRO A 15 18.56 -8.08 4.98
C PRO A 15 17.74 -9.14 4.23
N HIS A 16 16.46 -8.86 3.95
CA HIS A 16 15.53 -9.78 3.30
C HIS A 16 15.29 -9.45 1.82
N GLY A 17 16.23 -8.74 1.17
CA GLY A 17 16.29 -8.64 -0.28
C GLY A 17 15.61 -7.42 -0.90
N VAL A 18 15.14 -6.47 -0.09
CA VAL A 18 14.71 -5.15 -0.59
C VAL A 18 15.95 -4.29 -0.82
N LYS A 19 16.25 -3.99 -2.08
CA LYS A 19 17.45 -3.31 -2.58
C LYS A 19 17.13 -2.00 -3.32
N ASP A 20 15.91 -1.78 -3.78
CA ASP A 20 15.53 -0.49 -4.40
C ASP A 20 15.50 0.59 -3.33
N GLU A 21 16.44 1.55 -3.42
CA GLU A 21 16.58 2.65 -2.48
C GLU A 21 15.33 3.55 -2.43
N ARG A 22 14.62 3.72 -3.55
CA ARG A 22 13.38 4.52 -3.58
C ARG A 22 12.29 3.83 -2.76
N VAL A 23 12.19 2.50 -2.85
CA VAL A 23 11.25 1.71 -2.03
C VAL A 23 11.62 1.81 -0.55
N LEU A 24 12.91 1.67 -0.21
CA LEU A 24 13.36 1.77 1.18
C LEU A 24 13.11 3.17 1.78
N GLU A 25 13.32 4.22 0.99
CA GLU A 25 12.99 5.60 1.36
C GLU A 25 11.48 5.80 1.57
N ALA A 26 10.65 5.29 0.66
CA ALA A 26 9.19 5.33 0.81
C ALA A 26 8.72 4.60 2.08
N MET A 27 9.25 3.40 2.33
CA MET A 27 8.96 2.61 3.54
C MET A 27 9.40 3.31 4.84
N ALA A 28 10.48 4.09 4.79
CA ALA A 28 10.95 4.89 5.93
C ALA A 28 10.11 6.15 6.17
N ALA A 29 9.56 6.73 5.10
CA ALA A 29 8.86 8.02 5.13
C ALA A 29 7.38 7.91 5.48
N VAL A 30 6.70 6.82 5.06
CA VAL A 30 5.27 6.63 5.32
C VAL A 30 5.05 6.17 6.78
N PRO A 31 4.30 6.93 7.60
CA PRO A 31 4.12 6.62 9.02
C PRO A 31 3.11 5.48 9.20
N ARG A 32 3.59 4.23 9.15
CA ARG A 32 2.76 3.01 9.18
C ARG A 32 1.79 2.94 10.37
N GLU A 33 2.17 3.50 11.51
CA GLU A 33 1.33 3.60 12.72
C GLU A 33 0.08 4.45 12.53
N GLU A 34 0.06 5.36 11.56
CA GLU A 34 -1.10 6.20 11.29
C GLU A 34 -2.21 5.47 10.52
N PHE A 35 -1.90 4.29 9.96
CA PHE A 35 -2.81 3.37 9.26
C PHE A 35 -3.33 2.25 10.17
N LEU A 36 -3.22 2.43 11.49
CA LEU A 36 -3.56 1.45 12.51
C LEU A 36 -4.39 2.08 13.62
N ALA A 37 -5.32 1.28 14.16
CA ALA A 37 -6.03 1.62 15.40
C ALA A 37 -5.03 1.92 16.55
N PRO A 38 -5.35 2.85 17.47
CA PRO A 38 -4.41 3.29 18.52
C PRO A 38 -3.74 2.18 19.32
N ARG A 39 -4.50 1.11 19.65
CA ARG A 39 -4.00 -0.07 20.39
C ARG A 39 -2.92 -0.87 19.64
N MET A 40 -2.91 -0.78 18.31
CA MET A 40 -2.00 -1.53 17.44
C MET A 40 -0.74 -0.74 17.07
N ARG A 41 -0.71 0.58 17.28
CA ARG A 41 0.41 1.46 16.87
C ARG A 41 1.78 1.02 17.41
N ARG A 42 1.84 0.48 18.62
CA ARG A 42 3.08 -0.04 19.22
C ARG A 42 3.70 -1.21 18.43
N HIS A 43 2.89 -1.90 17.62
CA HIS A 43 3.29 -3.04 16.80
C HIS A 43 3.52 -2.65 15.33
N ALA A 44 3.35 -1.37 14.96
CA ALA A 44 3.27 -0.94 13.57
C ALA A 44 4.46 -1.37 12.70
N TYR A 45 5.64 -1.45 13.29
CA TYR A 45 6.93 -1.72 12.61
C TYR A 45 7.46 -3.14 12.86
N GLU A 46 6.62 -4.03 13.37
CA GLU A 46 6.91 -5.46 13.41
C GLU A 46 6.65 -6.06 12.04
N ASP A 47 7.52 -6.98 11.58
CA ASP A 47 7.32 -7.67 10.31
C ASP A 47 6.25 -8.76 10.39
N ARG A 48 5.00 -8.35 10.62
CA ARG A 48 3.83 -9.23 10.65
C ARG A 48 2.59 -8.49 10.16
N ALA A 49 1.62 -9.26 9.67
CA ALA A 49 0.30 -8.72 9.36
C ALA A 49 -0.41 -8.34 10.67
N LEU A 50 -1.15 -7.24 10.67
CA LEU A 50 -1.89 -6.76 11.84
C LEU A 50 -3.36 -6.60 11.47
N ALA A 51 -4.26 -6.97 12.39
CA ALA A 51 -5.69 -6.82 12.19
C ALA A 51 -6.09 -5.34 12.06
N ILE A 52 -6.94 -5.07 11.09
CA ILE A 52 -7.64 -3.80 10.88
C ILE A 52 -9.15 -4.06 10.91
N GLU A 53 -9.94 -3.04 10.59
CA GLU A 53 -11.39 -3.10 10.52
C GLU A 53 -11.89 -4.14 9.48
N CYS A 54 -13.19 -4.48 9.54
CA CYS A 54 -13.85 -5.41 8.63
C CYS A 54 -13.18 -6.80 8.46
N GLY A 55 -12.48 -7.27 9.49
CA GLY A 55 -11.82 -8.57 9.49
C GLY A 55 -10.63 -8.67 8.53
N GLN A 56 -10.12 -7.54 8.03
CA GLN A 56 -8.97 -7.49 7.14
C GLN A 56 -7.66 -7.32 7.94
N THR A 57 -6.54 -7.34 7.21
CA THR A 57 -5.21 -7.09 7.79
C THR A 57 -4.43 -6.09 6.96
N ILE A 58 -3.65 -5.22 7.62
CA ILE A 58 -2.55 -4.52 6.95
C ILE A 58 -1.40 -5.53 6.71
N SER A 59 -0.93 -5.61 5.47
CA SER A 59 0.14 -6.55 5.05
C SER A 59 1.45 -6.30 5.76
N GLN A 60 2.27 -7.35 5.91
CA GLN A 60 3.63 -7.28 6.45
C GLN A 60 4.45 -6.19 5.73
N PRO A 61 5.23 -5.36 6.45
CA PRO A 61 6.14 -4.41 5.82
C PRO A 61 7.02 -5.03 4.74
N LEU A 62 7.59 -6.21 4.98
CA LEU A 62 8.43 -6.90 4.01
C LEU A 62 7.68 -7.25 2.73
N VAL A 63 6.44 -7.74 2.85
CA VAL A 63 5.59 -8.06 1.68
C VAL A 63 5.27 -6.81 0.87
N VAL A 64 4.90 -5.70 1.53
CA VAL A 64 4.63 -4.42 0.84
C VAL A 64 5.87 -3.94 0.08
N ALA A 65 7.05 -3.98 0.71
CA ALA A 65 8.29 -3.54 0.10
C ALA A 65 8.72 -4.44 -1.08
N LEU A 66 8.61 -5.76 -0.94
CA LEU A 66 8.95 -6.70 -2.01
C LEU A 66 7.99 -6.57 -3.20
N MET A 67 6.69 -6.38 -2.96
CA MET A 67 5.71 -6.13 -4.02
C MET A 67 6.00 -4.83 -4.77
N ALA A 68 6.25 -3.73 -4.03
CA ALA A 68 6.60 -2.45 -4.64
C ALA A 68 7.89 -2.53 -5.46
N GLN A 69 8.92 -3.20 -4.95
CA GLN A 69 10.17 -3.41 -5.68
C GLN A 69 9.96 -4.24 -6.95
N ALA A 70 9.21 -5.33 -6.87
CA ALA A 70 8.98 -6.23 -8.01
C ALA A 70 8.14 -5.57 -9.12
N ALA A 71 7.33 -4.57 -8.77
CA ALA A 71 6.56 -3.78 -9.74
C ALA A 71 7.37 -2.72 -10.48
N GLU A 72 8.60 -2.43 -10.03
CA GLU A 72 9.51 -1.46 -10.65
C GLU A 72 8.87 -0.10 -11.02
N PRO A 73 8.09 0.53 -10.13
CA PRO A 73 7.35 1.76 -10.44
C PRO A 73 8.29 2.90 -10.84
N GLN A 74 7.81 3.72 -11.76
CA GLN A 74 8.47 4.93 -12.24
C GLN A 74 7.71 6.19 -11.79
N PRO A 75 8.41 7.32 -11.57
CA PRO A 75 7.79 8.55 -11.05
C PRO A 75 6.62 9.09 -11.87
N ASP A 76 6.55 8.79 -13.17
CA ASP A 76 5.48 9.25 -14.07
C ASP A 76 4.31 8.25 -14.19
N ASP A 77 4.41 7.09 -13.54
CA ASP A 77 3.44 6.01 -13.67
C ASP A 77 2.09 6.35 -13.03
N VAL A 78 1.03 5.82 -13.65
CA VAL A 78 -0.28 5.67 -13.02
C VAL A 78 -0.42 4.22 -12.58
N ALA A 79 -0.59 4.01 -11.27
CA ALA A 79 -0.72 2.68 -10.70
C ALA A 79 -2.14 2.37 -10.26
N LEU A 80 -2.54 1.10 -10.38
CA LEU A 80 -3.73 0.54 -9.76
C LEU A 80 -3.31 -0.37 -8.59
N GLU A 81 -3.87 -0.15 -7.42
CA GLU A 81 -3.84 -1.09 -6.30
C GLU A 81 -5.22 -1.72 -6.13
N VAL A 82 -5.27 -3.04 -6.04
CA VAL A 82 -6.49 -3.80 -5.71
C VAL A 82 -6.41 -4.29 -4.27
N GLY A 83 -7.36 -3.82 -3.45
CA GLY A 83 -7.45 -4.10 -2.02
C GLY A 83 -6.81 -2.98 -1.20
N THR A 84 -7.46 -1.81 -1.13
CA THR A 84 -6.96 -0.66 -0.35
C THR A 84 -6.68 -1.01 1.11
N GLY A 85 -7.58 -1.77 1.76
CA GLY A 85 -7.45 -2.14 3.17
C GLY A 85 -7.28 -0.90 4.06
N SER A 86 -6.13 -0.76 4.69
CA SER A 86 -5.83 0.42 5.51
C SER A 86 -5.38 1.65 4.72
N GLY A 87 -4.98 1.48 3.45
CA GLY A 87 -4.37 2.54 2.61
C GLY A 87 -2.85 2.65 2.73
N TYR A 88 -2.19 1.84 3.56
CA TYR A 88 -0.73 1.93 3.76
C TYR A 88 0.07 1.60 2.49
N ALA A 89 -0.29 0.54 1.78
CA ALA A 89 0.42 0.14 0.57
C ALA A 89 0.19 1.16 -0.57
N ALA A 90 -1.03 1.69 -0.73
CA ALA A 90 -1.31 2.85 -1.57
C ALA A 90 -0.41 4.05 -1.26
N ALA A 91 -0.25 4.39 0.03
CA ALA A 91 0.59 5.50 0.48
C ALA A 91 2.08 5.27 0.18
N VAL A 92 2.57 4.02 0.27
CA VAL A 92 3.95 3.67 -0.12
C VAL A 92 4.11 3.81 -1.63
N LEU A 93 3.18 3.26 -2.41
CA LEU A 93 3.22 3.30 -3.87
C LEU A 93 3.13 4.73 -4.42
N SER A 94 2.38 5.61 -3.75
CA SER A 94 2.21 7.00 -4.16
C SER A 94 3.47 7.86 -4.00
N ARG A 95 4.47 7.37 -3.24
CA ARG A 95 5.82 7.96 -3.18
C ARG A 95 6.68 7.58 -4.38
N LEU A 96 6.26 6.58 -5.16
CA LEU A 96 7.02 6.00 -6.26
C LEU A 96 6.40 6.30 -7.63
N CYS A 97 5.13 6.68 -7.67
CA CYS A 97 4.33 6.92 -8.87
C CYS A 97 3.73 8.33 -8.90
N ARG A 98 3.31 8.78 -10.08
CA ARG A 98 2.61 10.07 -10.26
C ARG A 98 1.23 10.04 -9.62
N LYS A 99 0.48 8.95 -9.82
CA LYS A 99 -0.89 8.77 -9.35
C LYS A 99 -1.13 7.31 -8.96
N VAL A 100 -1.87 7.10 -7.88
CA VAL A 100 -2.35 5.77 -7.46
C VAL A 100 -3.86 5.79 -7.41
N ILE A 101 -4.49 4.88 -8.14
CA ILE A 101 -5.89 4.50 -7.95
C ILE A 101 -5.88 3.26 -7.07
N THR A 102 -6.61 3.26 -5.97
CA THR A 102 -6.77 2.07 -5.13
C THR A 102 -8.23 1.71 -4.97
N ILE A 103 -8.56 0.43 -5.14
CA ILE A 103 -9.95 -0.05 -5.09
C ILE A 103 -10.18 -0.99 -3.91
N GLU A 104 -11.26 -0.73 -3.18
CA GLU A 104 -11.71 -1.52 -2.03
C GLU A 104 -13.18 -1.89 -2.18
N ARG A 105 -13.51 -3.14 -1.84
CA ARG A 105 -14.89 -3.63 -1.93
C ARG A 105 -15.71 -3.24 -0.71
N GLU A 106 -15.09 -3.11 0.46
CA GLU A 106 -15.76 -2.80 1.73
C GLU A 106 -15.85 -1.27 1.92
N PRO A 107 -17.03 -0.64 1.80
CA PRO A 107 -17.14 0.82 1.77
C PRO A 107 -16.59 1.51 3.02
N ALA A 108 -16.77 0.89 4.19
CA ALA A 108 -16.27 1.44 5.46
C ALA A 108 -14.75 1.46 5.54
N LEU A 109 -14.06 0.47 4.94
CA LEU A 109 -12.60 0.48 4.85
C LEU A 109 -12.10 1.53 3.86
N ALA A 110 -12.76 1.64 2.71
CA ALA A 110 -12.43 2.65 1.71
C ALA A 110 -12.54 4.07 2.28
N GLU A 111 -13.61 4.36 3.03
CA GLU A 111 -13.79 5.64 3.72
C GLU A 111 -12.67 5.89 4.74
N HIS A 112 -12.38 4.91 5.61
CA HIS A 112 -11.32 5.04 6.62
C HIS A 112 -9.94 5.27 6.00
N ALA A 113 -9.60 4.53 4.94
CA ALA A 113 -8.36 4.70 4.20
C ALA A 113 -8.28 6.09 3.56
N SER A 114 -9.35 6.54 2.91
CA SER A 114 -9.44 7.87 2.27
C SER A 114 -9.25 8.99 3.28
N GLU A 115 -9.90 8.91 4.44
CA GLU A 115 -9.73 9.88 5.53
C GLU A 115 -8.29 9.93 6.05
N THR A 116 -7.68 8.76 6.23
CA THR A 116 -6.30 8.63 6.70
C THR A 116 -5.31 9.21 5.70
N LEU A 117 -5.44 8.83 4.42
CA LEU A 117 -4.60 9.32 3.32
C LEU A 117 -4.68 10.84 3.19
N ARG A 118 -5.90 11.39 3.19
CA ARG A 118 -6.14 12.85 3.12
C ARG A 118 -5.57 13.58 4.32
N ARG A 119 -5.76 13.05 5.54
CA ARG A 119 -5.22 13.64 6.77
C ARG A 119 -3.69 13.67 6.77
N LEU A 120 -3.04 12.70 6.14
CA LEU A 120 -1.59 12.60 6.03
C LEU A 120 -1.02 13.34 4.79
N GLY A 121 -1.88 13.90 3.93
CA GLY A 121 -1.47 14.69 2.75
C GLY A 121 -1.06 13.86 1.54
N PHE A 122 -1.60 12.66 1.37
CA PHE A 122 -1.40 11.85 0.16
C PHE A 122 -2.38 12.26 -0.93
N ASP A 123 -2.11 13.41 -1.57
CA ASP A 123 -3.03 14.05 -2.53
C ASP A 123 -3.07 13.36 -3.90
N ASN A 124 -2.14 12.45 -4.18
CA ASN A 124 -2.05 11.69 -5.43
C ASN A 124 -2.60 10.25 -5.31
N VAL A 125 -3.39 9.97 -4.28
CA VAL A 125 -4.07 8.69 -4.07
C VAL A 125 -5.58 8.89 -4.15
N GLU A 126 -6.23 8.19 -5.08
CA GLU A 126 -7.69 8.17 -5.20
C GLU A 126 -8.22 6.80 -4.76
N VAL A 127 -9.08 6.80 -3.75
CA VAL A 127 -9.73 5.58 -3.24
C VAL A 127 -11.08 5.41 -3.92
N ALA A 128 -11.27 4.28 -4.59
CA ALA A 128 -12.51 3.88 -5.23
C ALA A 128 -13.17 2.73 -4.46
N VAL A 129 -14.51 2.73 -4.42
CA VAL A 129 -15.30 1.61 -3.89
C VAL A 129 -15.78 0.75 -5.07
N GLY A 130 -15.42 -0.52 -5.07
CA GLY A 130 -15.87 -1.44 -6.11
C GLY A 130 -15.19 -2.81 -6.09
N ASP A 131 -15.57 -3.65 -7.06
CA ASP A 131 -14.97 -4.97 -7.26
C ASP A 131 -13.64 -4.84 -8.02
N GLY A 132 -12.54 -4.96 -7.30
CA GLY A 132 -11.19 -4.87 -7.87
C GLY A 132 -10.84 -5.95 -8.90
N SER A 133 -11.61 -7.05 -8.99
CA SER A 133 -11.43 -8.02 -10.08
C SER A 133 -11.83 -7.48 -11.45
N LEU A 134 -12.60 -6.39 -11.48
CA LEU A 134 -13.01 -5.66 -12.68
C LEU A 134 -12.06 -4.50 -13.02
N GLY A 135 -11.03 -4.27 -12.20
CA GLY A 135 -10.15 -3.10 -12.30
C GLY A 135 -10.90 -1.79 -12.09
N TRP A 136 -10.36 -0.71 -12.66
CA TRP A 136 -11.01 0.60 -12.66
C TRP A 136 -10.90 1.29 -14.02
N PRO A 137 -11.79 0.97 -14.99
CA PRO A 137 -11.62 1.40 -16.37
C PRO A 137 -11.58 2.92 -16.60
N ALA A 138 -12.15 3.71 -15.69
CA ALA A 138 -12.22 5.17 -15.82
C ALA A 138 -10.84 5.86 -15.81
N GLU A 139 -9.83 5.23 -15.21
CA GLU A 139 -8.47 5.77 -15.07
C GLU A 139 -7.42 4.89 -15.76
N ALA A 140 -7.87 3.88 -16.51
CA ALA A 140 -7.00 3.07 -17.35
C ALA A 140 -6.48 3.90 -18.54
N PRO A 141 -5.31 3.56 -19.11
CA PRO A 141 -4.45 2.41 -18.79
C PRO A 141 -3.53 2.66 -17.57
N TYR A 142 -3.07 1.56 -16.95
CA TYR A 142 -2.13 1.57 -15.84
C TYR A 142 -0.74 1.10 -16.28
N ASN A 143 0.29 1.71 -15.71
CA ASN A 143 1.67 1.27 -15.87
C ASN A 143 2.01 0.13 -14.90
N VAL A 144 1.41 0.17 -13.70
CA VAL A 144 1.65 -0.76 -12.61
C VAL A 144 0.32 -1.22 -12.03
N ILE A 145 0.16 -2.52 -11.80
CA ILE A 145 -0.98 -3.08 -11.09
C ILE A 145 -0.48 -3.97 -9.94
N LEU A 146 -0.86 -3.64 -8.71
CA LEU A 146 -0.58 -4.44 -7.52
C LEU A 146 -1.87 -4.98 -6.93
N VAL A 147 -1.95 -6.30 -6.74
CA VAL A 147 -3.12 -6.96 -6.14
C VAL A 147 -2.74 -7.45 -4.75
N ALA A 148 -3.29 -6.80 -3.72
CA ALA A 148 -3.04 -7.11 -2.32
C ALA A 148 -4.03 -8.13 -1.72
N ALA A 149 -4.73 -8.88 -2.59
CA ALA A 149 -5.66 -9.94 -2.22
C ALA A 149 -5.42 -11.20 -3.07
N ALA A 150 -5.57 -12.37 -2.47
CA ALA A 150 -5.43 -13.62 -3.20
C ALA A 150 -6.61 -13.80 -4.19
N ALA A 151 -6.28 -14.04 -5.46
CA ALA A 151 -7.24 -14.35 -6.52
C ALA A 151 -7.03 -15.78 -7.04
N ARG A 152 -8.07 -16.38 -7.63
CA ARG A 152 -8.00 -17.75 -8.22
C ARG A 152 -7.13 -17.82 -9.48
N GLY A 153 -6.88 -16.69 -10.11
CA GLY A 153 -6.06 -16.50 -11.31
C GLY A 153 -5.93 -15.01 -11.59
N VAL A 154 -5.13 -14.64 -12.60
CA VAL A 154 -5.00 -13.22 -13.00
C VAL A 154 -6.31 -12.78 -13.66
N PRO A 155 -7.01 -11.75 -13.14
CA PRO A 155 -8.26 -11.28 -13.73
C PRO A 155 -8.02 -10.67 -15.12
N PRO A 156 -8.80 -11.03 -16.15
CA PRO A 156 -8.62 -10.48 -17.50
C PRO A 156 -8.78 -8.96 -17.59
N ALA A 157 -9.50 -8.33 -16.66
CA ALA A 157 -9.67 -6.88 -16.61
C ALA A 157 -8.40 -6.12 -16.17
N LEU A 158 -7.36 -6.84 -15.72
CA LEU A 158 -6.10 -6.27 -15.23
C LEU A 158 -4.92 -6.52 -16.19
N ILE A 159 -5.19 -6.85 -17.46
CA ILE A 159 -4.17 -7.15 -18.49
C ILE A 159 -4.46 -6.32 -19.74
#